data_AF-A0A7S0JZN9-F1
#
_entry.id   AF-A0A7S0JZN9-F1
#
_cell.length_a   1.000
_cell.length_b   1.000
_cell.length_c   1.000
_cell.angle_alpha   90.00
_cell.angle_beta   90.00
_cell.angle_gamma   90.00
#
_symmetry.space_group_name_H-M   'P 1'
#
loop_
_entity.id
_entity.type
_entity.pdbx_description
1 polymer ?
#
loop_
_entity_poly.entity_id
_entity_poly.type
_entity_poly.pdbx_seq_one_letter_code
_entity_poly.pdbx_strand_id
1 'polypeptide(L)'
;MVLFVHCVNPFGMAMGRRYNELGVDLNRAAIDEDAFRQLIAAGIPKAYRTVYNIANPPFLPSDGCCEQSCLNLAIARTICCQGFSQVKAGLATGHYVEPHTVQYGGAGLQPS
;
A
#
# COMPACT_ATOMS: atom_id res chain seq x y z
N MET A 1 20.04 19.09 21.43
CA MET A 1 18.57 19.30 21.39
C MET A 1 17.93 18.03 20.87
N VAL A 2 16.91 17.51 21.56
CA VAL A 2 16.20 16.28 21.14
C VAL A 2 14.74 16.67 20.89
N LEU A 3 14.25 16.38 19.69
CA LEU A 3 12.83 16.52 19.32
C LEU A 3 12.21 15.12 19.34
N PHE A 4 11.18 14.93 20.15
CA PHE A 4 10.41 13.69 20.22
C PHE A 4 9.01 13.90 19.64
N VAL A 5 8.67 13.11 18.62
CA VAL A 5 7.33 13.12 18.02
C VAL A 5 6.64 11.84 18.45
N HIS A 6 5.65 11.96 19.33
CA HIS A 6 4.95 10.80 19.92
C HIS A 6 3.93 10.16 18.97
N CYS A 7 3.48 10.91 17.95
CA CYS A 7 2.44 10.49 17.03
C CYS A 7 2.64 11.18 15.68
N VAL A 8 2.83 10.38 14.63
CA VAL A 8 3.03 10.86 13.24
C VAL A 8 1.77 10.66 12.40
N ASN A 9 0.88 9.75 12.81
CA ASN A 9 -0.41 9.48 12.18
C ASN A 9 -1.51 9.35 13.24
N PRO A 10 -1.99 10.45 13.84
CA PRO A 10 -3.06 10.43 14.85
C PRO A 10 -4.28 9.62 14.42
N PHE A 11 -4.75 9.80 13.19
CA PHE A 11 -5.91 9.07 12.69
C PHE A 11 -5.65 7.57 12.56
N GLY A 12 -4.55 7.19 11.92
CA GLY A 12 -4.17 5.78 11.77
C GLY A 12 -3.95 5.10 13.12
N MET A 13 -3.32 5.80 14.07
CA MET A 13 -3.13 5.27 15.43
C MET A 13 -4.44 5.11 16.21
N ALA A 14 -5.38 6.06 16.08
CA ALA A 14 -6.69 5.96 16.71
C ALA A 14 -7.56 4.84 16.10
N MET A 15 -7.46 4.62 14.78
CA MET A 15 -8.28 3.66 14.04
C MET A 15 -7.61 2.29 13.82
N GLY A 16 -6.38 2.09 14.30
CA GLY A 16 -5.60 0.87 14.05
C GLY A 16 -5.24 0.66 12.58
N ARG A 17 -5.07 1.75 11.82
CA ARG A 17 -4.80 1.75 10.37
C ARG A 17 -3.40 2.25 10.06
N ARG A 18 -2.84 1.76 8.95
CA ARG A 18 -1.52 2.17 8.45
C ARG A 18 -1.55 3.52 7.73
N TYR A 19 -2.70 3.86 7.14
CA TYR A 19 -2.91 5.05 6.31
C TYR A 19 -3.68 6.16 7.05
N ASN A 20 -3.61 7.39 6.54
CA ASN A 20 -4.34 8.54 7.07
C ASN A 20 -5.83 8.55 6.61
N GLU A 21 -6.57 9.63 6.87
CA GLU A 21 -7.97 9.81 6.48
C GLU A 21 -8.20 9.69 4.97
N LEU A 22 -7.18 10.03 4.19
CA LEU A 22 -7.20 10.04 2.74
C LEU A 22 -6.70 8.72 2.13
N GLY A 23 -6.42 7.71 2.96
CA GLY A 23 -5.90 6.42 2.49
C GLY A 23 -4.43 6.43 2.10
N VAL A 24 -3.68 7.48 2.47
CA VAL A 24 -2.26 7.62 2.13
C VAL A 24 -1.37 6.93 3.15
N ASP A 25 -0.40 6.15 2.66
CA ASP A 25 0.71 5.64 3.47
C ASP A 25 1.76 6.74 3.69
N LEU A 26 1.74 7.34 4.89
CA LEU A 26 2.66 8.43 5.25
C LEU A 26 4.14 8.01 5.21
N ASN A 27 4.46 6.71 5.36
CA ASN A 27 5.83 6.19 5.22
C ASN A 27 6.30 6.08 3.75
N ARG A 28 5.51 6.59 2.81
CA ARG A 28 5.84 6.75 1.38
C ARG A 28 5.80 8.22 0.96
N ALA A 29 5.04 9.07 1.65
CA ALA A 29 4.92 10.49 1.31
C ALA A 29 6.19 11.34 1.55
N ALA A 30 7.17 10.82 2.31
CA ALA A 30 8.43 11.50 2.60
C ALA A 30 9.45 11.36 1.45
N ILE A 31 9.13 11.93 0.28
CA ILE A 31 10.01 11.96 -0.89
C ILE A 31 10.14 13.38 -1.45
N ASP A 32 11.24 13.63 -2.14
CA ASP A 32 11.49 14.90 -2.83
C ASP A 32 10.52 15.10 -4.02
N GLU A 33 10.23 16.35 -4.36
CA GLU A 33 9.28 16.69 -5.43
C GLU A 33 9.74 16.18 -6.80
N ASP A 34 11.05 16.20 -7.10
CA ASP A 34 11.57 15.67 -8.36
C ASP A 34 11.46 14.14 -8.40
N ALA A 35 11.72 13.47 -7.28
CA ALA A 35 11.53 12.03 -7.16
C ALA A 35 10.05 11.64 -7.33
N PHE A 36 9.15 12.42 -6.75
CA PHE A 36 7.70 12.23 -6.90
C PHE A 36 7.25 12.35 -8.37
N ARG A 37 7.70 13.39 -9.08
CA ARG A 37 7.40 13.59 -10.52
C ARG A 37 7.91 12.41 -11.36
N GLN A 38 9.12 11.92 -11.09
CA GLN A 38 9.68 10.76 -11.78
C GLN A 38 8.86 9.49 -11.51
N LEU A 39 8.44 9.27 -10.26
CA LEU A 39 7.66 8.09 -9.87
C LEU A 39 6.24 8.11 -10.45
N ILE A 40 5.60 9.28 -10.54
CA ILE A 40 4.33 9.43 -11.26
C ILE A 40 4.52 9.13 -12.76
N ALA A 41 5.55 9.70 -13.38
CA ALA A 41 5.83 9.47 -14.80
C ALA A 41 6.16 8.00 -15.12
N ALA A 42 6.84 7.30 -14.20
CA ALA A 42 7.13 5.87 -14.32
C ALA A 42 5.88 4.98 -14.18
N GLY A 43 4.80 5.50 -13.60
CA GLY A 43 3.55 4.79 -13.41
C GLY A 43 3.61 3.74 -12.29
N ILE A 44 2.73 2.73 -12.37
CA ILE A 44 2.67 1.66 -11.37
C ILE A 44 3.85 0.70 -11.56
N PRO A 45 4.69 0.47 -10.54
CA PRO A 45 5.80 -0.47 -10.63
C PRO A 45 5.35 -1.86 -11.04
N LYS A 46 6.12 -2.52 -11.92
CA LYS A 46 5.82 -3.89 -12.39
C LYS A 46 5.66 -4.88 -11.22
N ALA A 47 6.48 -4.74 -10.18
CA ALA A 47 6.42 -5.55 -8.97
C ALA A 47 5.12 -5.36 -8.17
N TYR A 48 4.56 -4.15 -8.14
CA TYR A 48 3.24 -3.93 -7.53
C TYR A 48 2.14 -4.53 -8.41
N ARG A 49 2.27 -4.40 -9.74
CA ARG A 49 1.28 -4.92 -10.69
C ARG A 49 1.09 -6.43 -10.59
N THR A 50 2.14 -7.19 -10.26
CA THR A 50 2.04 -8.64 -10.08
C THR A 50 1.26 -9.06 -8.82
N VAL A 51 1.20 -8.17 -7.81
CA VAL A 51 0.45 -8.37 -6.57
C VAL A 51 -0.85 -7.54 -6.50
N TYR A 52 -1.16 -6.79 -7.56
CA TYR A 52 -2.28 -5.84 -7.58
C TYR A 52 -3.61 -6.45 -7.11
N ASN A 53 -3.96 -7.62 -7.65
CA ASN A 53 -5.24 -8.28 -7.36
C ASN A 53 -5.32 -8.86 -5.94
N ILE A 54 -4.18 -9.20 -5.33
CA ILE A 54 -4.15 -9.69 -3.95
C ILE A 54 -4.07 -8.55 -2.94
N ALA A 55 -3.44 -7.44 -3.33
CA ALA A 55 -3.33 -6.22 -2.53
C ALA A 55 -4.65 -5.43 -2.54
N ASN A 56 -5.35 -5.43 -3.67
CA ASN A 56 -6.63 -4.76 -3.90
C ASN A 56 -7.66 -5.77 -4.44
N PRO A 57 -8.18 -6.67 -3.58
CA PRO A 57 -9.19 -7.61 -4.02
C PRO A 57 -10.46 -6.85 -4.48
N PRO A 58 -11.15 -7.32 -5.54
CA PRO A 58 -12.37 -6.68 -6.05
C PRO A 58 -13.56 -6.81 -5.10
N PHE A 59 -13.45 -7.65 -4.08
CA PHE A 59 -14.40 -7.80 -3.00
C PHE A 59 -13.72 -7.46 -1.68
N LEU A 60 -14.46 -6.85 -0.76
CA LEU A 60 -14.03 -6.78 0.62
C LEU A 60 -14.11 -8.19 1.18
N PRO A 61 -13.04 -8.73 1.80
CA PRO A 61 -13.17 -9.98 2.54
C PRO A 61 -14.17 -9.70 3.68
N SER A 62 -15.42 -10.17 3.53
CA SER A 62 -16.37 -10.15 4.63
C SER A 62 -16.04 -11.28 5.59
N ASP A 63 -16.69 -11.31 6.76
CA ASP A 63 -16.57 -12.41 7.72
C ASP A 63 -17.03 -13.78 7.17
N GLY A 64 -17.51 -13.84 5.91
CA GLY A 64 -17.83 -15.06 5.20
C GLY A 64 -16.60 -15.92 4.87
N CYS A 65 -16.62 -17.19 5.31
CA CYS A 65 -15.54 -18.16 5.06
C CYS A 65 -15.14 -18.29 3.58
N CYS A 66 -16.06 -18.13 2.63
CA CYS A 66 -15.81 -18.37 1.21
C CYS A 66 -14.90 -17.30 0.59
N GLU A 67 -15.17 -16.02 0.84
CA GLU A 67 -14.41 -14.89 0.26
C GLU A 67 -12.98 -14.86 0.81
N GLN A 68 -12.85 -15.08 2.12
CA GLN A 68 -11.55 -15.20 2.76
C GLN A 68 -10.74 -16.39 2.22
N SER A 69 -11.38 -17.53 1.99
CA SER A 69 -10.73 -18.71 1.41
C SER A 69 -10.27 -18.47 -0.03
N CYS A 70 -11.10 -17.78 -0.83
CA CYS A 70 -10.75 -17.38 -2.20
C CYS A 70 -9.55 -16.44 -2.23
N LEU A 71 -9.51 -15.44 -1.33
CA LEU A 71 -8.38 -14.53 -1.22
C LEU A 71 -7.11 -15.27 -0.78
N ASN A 72 -7.19 -16.12 0.23
CA ASN A 72 -6.07 -16.93 0.69
C ASN A 72 -5.52 -17.85 -0.41
N LEU A 73 -6.41 -18.47 -1.19
CA LEU A 73 -6.02 -19.31 -2.33
C LEU A 73 -5.35 -18.48 -3.44
N ALA A 74 -5.85 -17.27 -3.72
CA ALA A 74 -5.22 -16.36 -4.68
C ALA A 74 -3.82 -15.92 -4.22
N ILE A 75 -3.64 -15.63 -2.93
CA ILE A 75 -2.34 -15.33 -2.33
C ILE A 75 -1.40 -16.53 -2.46
N ALA A 76 -1.85 -17.71 -2.04
CA ALA A 76 -1.05 -18.93 -2.12
C ALA A 76 -0.63 -19.25 -3.56
N ARG A 77 -1.56 -19.15 -4.52
CA ARG A 77 -1.27 -19.33 -5.94
C ARG A 77 -0.23 -18.33 -6.45
N THR A 78 -0.39 -17.05 -6.10
CA THR A 78 0.56 -16.00 -6.49
C THR A 78 1.96 -16.28 -5.94
N ILE A 79 2.07 -16.70 -4.68
CA ILE A 79 3.34 -17.08 -4.05
C ILE A 79 3.95 -18.31 -4.74
N CYS A 80 3.16 -19.33 -5.05
CA CYS A 80 3.64 -20.52 -5.76
C CYS A 80 4.14 -20.20 -7.17
N CYS A 81 3.48 -19.29 -7.90
CA CYS A 81 3.86 -18.95 -9.28
C CYS A 81 5.03 -17.96 -9.37
N GLN A 82 5.15 -17.02 -8.43
CA GLN A 82 6.11 -15.90 -8.52
C GLN A 82 7.25 -15.99 -7.48
N GLY A 83 7.08 -16.80 -6.45
CA GLY A 83 8.00 -16.90 -5.32
C GLY A 83 7.70 -15.89 -4.21
N PHE A 84 7.88 -16.32 -2.97
CA PHE A 84 7.57 -15.52 -1.78
C PHE A 84 8.32 -14.18 -1.75
N SER A 85 9.61 -14.16 -2.10
CA SER A 85 10.43 -12.95 -2.07
C SER A 85 9.92 -11.88 -3.04
N GLN A 86 9.49 -12.27 -4.24
CA GLN A 86 8.95 -11.36 -5.26
C GLN A 86 7.61 -10.77 -4.81
N VAL A 87 6.72 -11.62 -4.28
CA VAL A 87 5.42 -11.17 -3.76
C VAL A 87 5.61 -10.21 -2.60
N LYS A 88 6.51 -10.52 -1.66
CA LYS A 88 6.83 -9.64 -0.54
C LYS A 88 7.42 -8.31 -1.01
N ALA A 89 8.33 -8.33 -1.98
CA ALA A 89 8.90 -7.12 -2.55
C ALA A 89 7.83 -6.27 -3.27
N GLY A 90 6.95 -6.91 -4.04
CA GLY A 90 5.81 -6.26 -4.68
C GLY A 90 4.88 -5.58 -3.68
N LEU A 91 4.53 -6.28 -2.61
CA LEU A 91 3.73 -5.74 -1.50
C LEU A 91 4.49 -4.75 -0.60
N ALA A 92 5.79 -4.57 -0.78
CA ALA A 92 6.53 -3.48 -0.13
C ALA A 92 6.65 -2.26 -1.05
N THR A 93 6.42 -2.44 -2.36
CA THR A 93 6.62 -1.41 -3.37
C THR A 93 5.39 -0.51 -3.42
N GLY A 94 5.50 0.73 -2.94
CA GLY A 94 4.42 1.71 -3.07
C GLY A 94 4.34 2.34 -4.45
N HIS A 95 3.28 3.11 -4.68
CA HIS A 95 3.06 3.86 -5.93
C HIS A 95 2.29 5.16 -5.66
N TYR A 96 2.22 6.02 -6.68
CA TYR A 96 1.64 7.38 -6.57
C TYR A 96 0.59 7.65 -7.66
N VAL A 97 0.13 6.61 -8.36
CA VAL A 97 -0.79 6.73 -9.50
C VAL A 97 -2.25 6.56 -9.09
N GLU A 98 -2.57 5.49 -8.36
CA GLU A 98 -3.95 5.13 -8.04
C GLU A 98 -4.26 5.37 -6.56
N PRO A 99 -5.18 6.30 -6.22
CA PRO A 99 -5.45 6.66 -4.83
C PRO A 99 -6.28 5.64 -4.05
N HIS A 100 -7.04 4.78 -4.74
CA HIS A 100 -7.96 3.82 -4.10
C HIS A 100 -7.31 2.52 -3.66
N THR A 101 -6.01 2.38 -3.90
CA THR A 101 -5.28 1.14 -3.67
C THR A 101 -4.40 1.23 -2.44
N VAL A 102 -4.13 0.10 -1.81
CA VAL A 102 -3.15 0.03 -0.73
C VAL A 102 -1.77 0.49 -1.21
N GLN A 103 -0.94 1.02 -0.29
CA GLN A 103 0.42 1.49 -0.57
C GLN A 103 0.53 2.72 -1.48
N TYR A 104 -0.59 3.42 -1.66
CA TYR A 104 -0.60 4.74 -2.27
C TYR A 104 0.13 5.76 -1.39
N GLY A 105 1.15 6.43 -1.95
CA GLY A 105 1.98 7.38 -1.24
C GLY A 105 1.48 8.84 -1.26
N GLY A 106 0.30 9.09 -1.82
CA GLY A 106 -0.30 10.43 -1.87
C GLY A 106 0.00 11.20 -3.15
N ALA A 107 -0.56 12.39 -3.26
CA ALA A 107 -0.37 13.31 -4.40
C ALA A 107 0.54 14.52 -4.07
N GLY A 108 1.23 14.51 -2.92
CA GLY A 108 2.01 15.65 -2.41
C GLY A 108 2.06 15.65 -0.88
N LEU A 109 2.20 16.83 -0.26
CA LEU A 109 2.14 16.97 1.21
C LEU A 109 0.72 16.64 1.70
N GLN A 110 0.60 15.61 2.53
CA GLN A 110 -0.70 15.13 3.03
C GLN A 110 -0.91 15.53 4.50
N PRO A 111 -2.17 15.74 4.92
CA PRO A 111 -2.47 15.91 6.33
C PRO A 111 -2.07 14.65 7.12
N SER A 112 -1.59 14.89 8.34
CA SER A 112 -1.13 13.87 9.29
C SER A 112 -2.18 13.63 10.36
#